data_AF-A0A859QQH4-F1
#
_entry.id   AF-A0A859QQH4-F1
#
_cell.length_a   1.000
_cell.length_b   1.000
_cell.length_c   1.000
_cell.angle_alpha   90.00
_cell.angle_beta   90.00
_cell.angle_gamma   90.00
#
_symmetry.space_group_name_H-M   'P 1'
#
loop_
_entity.id
_entity.type
_entity.pdbx_description
1 polymer ?
#
loop_
_entity_poly.entity_id
_entity_poly.type
_entity_poly.pdbx_seq_one_letter_code
_entity_poly.pdbx_strand_id
1 'polypeptide(L)'
;MPNPNAIVSTRIVFDPPLDRPVAELLRAGLWVELEGERRVRLDPSDARSSGFVQVLDGLARLKAPVYLEIDPSSSAITRLLIPHVTRPMSMRPSDQGYEVTLERSHARHALRRDNPDFATIEPVLRAALDSGQRLTITEDDAHNIVDVRGYTPGPDDAPLPPWPKPDLPPLIWPWWRRLLDWIWRWPIWPWWWFRCVSKATAQQIFDAMSATSCPPLTVPAPCIPFLYPDDGCWGRAHEMCRLMINMGRKPRKVWIQGNLHVATKNNPNCFVNWGWHVAPTLCVRRGWFWTQQMVIDPSLFPTPVSQATWKGVQGDPNAILTPSDASIFYLWGNVTDPTYVETNQVLAYYRLQLQTRAIQQGPPPYANCP
;
A
#
# COMPACT_ATOMS: atom_id res chain seq x y z
N MET A 1 16.98 26.17 -2.76
CA MET A 1 17.37 24.94 -2.04
C MET A 1 16.09 24.40 -1.45
N PRO A 2 15.80 23.10 -1.62
CA PRO A 2 14.64 22.48 -1.01
C PRO A 2 14.55 22.86 0.47
N ASN A 3 13.33 23.10 0.97
CA ASN A 3 13.03 23.55 2.35
C ASN A 3 14.22 23.36 3.33
N PRO A 4 14.89 24.45 3.78
CA PRO A 4 16.13 24.34 4.56
C PRO A 4 15.93 23.66 5.93
N ASN A 5 14.69 23.59 6.41
CA ASN A 5 14.32 22.93 7.65
C ASN A 5 13.92 21.45 7.43
N ALA A 6 13.97 20.97 6.18
CA ALA A 6 13.64 19.60 5.82
C ALA A 6 14.87 18.68 5.81
N ILE A 7 14.78 17.62 6.58
CA ILE A 7 15.74 16.53 6.63
C ILE A 7 15.16 15.33 5.89
N VAL A 8 15.83 14.90 4.83
CA VAL A 8 15.62 13.55 4.27
C VAL A 8 16.78 12.69 4.71
N SER A 9 16.48 11.50 5.23
CA SER A 9 17.52 10.54 5.59
C SER A 9 17.09 9.08 5.49
N THR A 10 18.00 8.21 5.06
CA THR A 10 17.87 6.75 5.12
C THR A 10 18.50 6.14 6.38
N ARG A 11 19.37 6.90 7.06
CA ARG A 11 19.95 6.51 8.35
C ARG A 11 19.06 7.01 9.47
N ILE A 12 18.52 6.08 10.25
CA ILE A 12 17.71 6.38 11.44
C ILE A 12 18.29 5.56 12.59
N VAL A 13 18.92 6.23 13.55
CA VAL A 13 19.53 5.60 14.73
C VAL A 13 18.98 6.24 15.99
N PHE A 14 18.47 5.44 16.92
CA PHE A 14 17.97 5.93 18.20
C PHE A 14 19.09 6.02 19.24
N ASP A 15 19.12 7.13 19.96
CA ASP A 15 19.99 7.34 21.12
C ASP A 15 19.15 7.83 22.31
N PRO A 16 19.01 7.03 23.40
CA PRO A 16 19.51 5.67 23.54
C PRO A 16 18.79 4.66 22.61
N PRO A 17 19.34 3.45 22.41
CA PRO A 17 18.68 2.38 21.65
C PRO A 17 17.29 2.04 22.22
N LEU A 18 16.41 1.49 21.38
CA LEU A 18 15.04 1.08 21.76
C LEU A 18 15.02 -0.26 22.51
N ASP A 19 15.79 -0.36 23.60
CA ASP A 19 15.92 -1.56 24.45
C ASP A 19 14.96 -1.57 25.66
N ARG A 20 14.23 -0.47 25.85
CA ARG A 20 13.30 -0.23 26.96
C ARG A 20 11.95 0.29 26.46
N PRO A 21 10.90 0.31 27.30
CA PRO A 21 9.60 0.85 26.91
C PRO A 21 9.71 2.29 26.40
N VAL A 22 9.11 2.57 25.25
CA VAL A 22 9.18 3.88 24.57
C VAL A 22 8.79 5.04 25.50
N ALA A 23 7.79 4.87 26.35
CA ALA A 23 7.36 5.90 27.30
C ALA A 23 8.40 6.23 28.39
N GLU A 24 9.30 5.28 28.71
CA GLU A 24 10.45 5.55 29.58
C GLU A 24 11.53 6.31 28.82
N LEU A 25 11.86 5.85 27.61
CA LEU A 25 12.88 6.49 26.76
C LEU A 25 12.54 7.94 26.42
N LEU A 26 11.27 8.22 26.08
CA LEU A 26 10.80 9.59 25.82
C LEU A 26 10.97 10.50 27.04
N ARG A 27 10.67 10.00 28.25
CA ARG A 27 10.86 10.77 29.51
C ARG A 27 12.33 11.02 29.83
N ALA A 28 13.21 10.07 29.50
CA ALA A 28 14.65 10.20 29.67
C ALA A 28 15.31 11.12 28.63
N GLY A 29 14.60 11.43 27.54
CA GLY A 29 15.11 12.18 26.40
C GLY A 29 15.59 11.24 25.31
N LEU A 30 14.71 10.96 24.34
CA LEU A 30 15.02 10.13 23.18
C LEU A 30 15.39 11.00 21.98
N TRP A 31 16.52 10.69 21.37
CA TRP A 31 17.03 11.35 20.18
C TRP A 31 17.07 10.39 19.00
N VAL A 32 16.97 10.96 17.81
CA VAL A 32 17.14 10.26 16.54
C VAL A 32 18.28 10.93 15.78
N GLU A 33 19.33 10.17 15.52
CA GLU A 33 20.45 10.58 14.67
C GLU A 33 20.16 10.22 13.21
N LEU A 34 20.41 11.19 12.33
CA LEU A 34 20.14 11.17 10.90
C LEU A 34 21.42 11.45 10.11
N GLU A 35 21.38 11.30 8.79
CA GLU A 35 22.52 11.64 7.93
C GLU A 35 23.00 13.09 8.12
N GLY A 36 24.33 13.24 8.07
CA GLY A 36 25.02 14.50 8.31
C GLY A 36 25.10 14.89 9.78
N GLU A 37 25.11 13.91 10.69
CA GLU A 37 25.20 14.11 12.15
C GLU A 37 24.07 14.97 12.74
N ARG A 38 22.97 15.10 11.99
CA ARG A 38 21.79 15.84 12.44
C ARG A 38 21.05 15.02 13.48
N ARG A 39 20.64 15.67 14.57
CA ARG A 39 19.92 15.03 15.68
C ARG A 39 18.57 15.70 15.89
N VAL A 40 17.55 14.87 16.09
CA VAL A 40 16.18 15.33 16.35
C VAL A 40 15.72 14.81 17.70
N ARG A 41 15.13 15.68 18.51
CA ARG A 41 14.60 15.31 19.82
C ARG A 41 13.13 14.94 19.69
N LEU A 42 12.74 13.82 20.30
CA LEU A 42 11.33 13.48 20.45
C LEU A 42 10.82 14.04 21.78
N ASP A 43 9.82 14.92 21.71
CA ASP A 43 9.26 15.59 22.88
C ASP A 43 8.26 14.67 23.60
N PRO A 44 8.47 14.32 24.88
CA PRO A 44 7.52 13.51 25.65
C PRO A 44 6.14 14.18 25.84
N SER A 45 6.04 15.50 25.69
CA SER A 45 4.77 16.24 25.79
C SER A 45 3.96 16.21 24.49
N ASP A 46 4.59 15.91 23.35
CA ASP A 46 3.88 15.70 22.09
C ASP A 46 3.27 14.29 22.07
N ALA A 47 1.94 14.23 22.05
CA ALA A 47 1.17 12.98 21.99
C ALA A 47 1.56 12.10 20.79
N ARG A 48 2.10 12.70 19.71
CA ARG A 48 2.52 12.01 18.49
C ARG A 48 3.86 11.29 18.65
N SER A 49 4.72 11.70 19.59
CA SER A 49 6.09 11.20 19.71
C SER A 49 6.18 9.68 19.85
N SER A 50 5.28 9.06 20.62
CA SER A 50 5.25 7.60 20.75
C SER A 50 4.97 6.87 19.42
N GLY A 51 4.11 7.46 18.59
CA GLY A 51 3.80 6.95 17.25
C GLY A 51 4.97 7.21 16.28
N PHE A 52 5.59 8.39 16.34
CA PHE A 52 6.77 8.70 15.53
C PHE A 52 7.93 7.73 15.81
N VAL A 53 8.15 7.31 17.06
CA VAL A 53 9.14 6.27 17.37
C VAL A 53 8.83 4.96 16.63
N GLN A 54 7.58 4.51 16.63
CA GLN A 54 7.19 3.27 15.95
C GLN A 54 7.40 3.36 14.43
N VAL A 55 7.02 4.50 13.83
CA VAL A 55 7.22 4.73 12.40
C VAL A 55 8.70 4.75 12.06
N LEU A 56 9.51 5.53 12.81
CA LEU A 56 10.94 5.67 12.58
C LEU A 56 11.69 4.34 12.77
N ASP A 57 11.34 3.54 13.78
CA ASP A 57 11.89 2.18 13.95
C ASP A 57 11.50 1.27 12.77
N GLY A 58 10.25 1.35 12.32
CA GLY A 58 9.78 0.65 11.12
C GLY A 58 10.60 1.03 9.89
N LEU A 59 10.80 2.31 9.63
CA LEU A 59 11.60 2.80 8.50
C LEU A 59 13.06 2.38 8.61
N ALA A 60 13.65 2.44 9.80
CA ALA A 60 15.02 1.97 10.04
C ALA A 60 15.18 0.49 9.68
N ARG A 61 14.24 -0.37 10.10
CA ARG A 61 14.23 -1.81 9.76
C ARG A 61 14.01 -2.06 8.28
N LEU A 62 13.18 -1.25 7.63
CA LEU A 62 12.95 -1.32 6.18
C LEU A 62 14.08 -0.72 5.35
N LYS A 63 15.03 -0.02 5.99
CA LYS A 63 16.03 0.84 5.32
C LYS A 63 15.37 1.85 4.38
N ALA A 64 14.19 2.32 4.75
CA ALA A 64 13.40 3.27 3.99
C ALA A 64 13.74 4.70 4.44
N PRO A 65 13.72 5.69 3.52
CA PRO A 65 13.95 7.07 3.88
C PRO A 65 12.82 7.63 4.76
N VAL A 66 13.15 8.64 5.53
CA VAL A 66 12.20 9.54 6.21
C VAL A 66 12.44 10.97 5.75
N TYR A 67 11.37 11.74 5.62
CA TYR A 67 11.39 13.19 5.49
C TYR A 67 10.84 13.82 6.78
N LEU A 68 11.58 14.74 7.39
CA LEU A 68 11.22 15.43 8.61
C LEU A 68 11.30 16.94 8.40
N GLU A 69 10.26 17.67 8.78
CA GLU A 69 10.35 19.11 9.01
C GLU A 69 10.49 19.38 10.49
N ILE A 70 11.43 20.26 10.84
CA ILE A 70 11.80 20.53 12.22
C ILE A 70 11.60 22.00 12.52
N ASP A 71 11.03 22.29 13.69
CA ASP A 71 11.01 23.64 14.23
C ASP A 71 12.44 24.05 14.64
N PRO A 72 13.02 25.12 14.06
CA PRO A 72 14.41 25.48 14.30
C PRO A 72 14.69 25.96 15.73
N SER A 73 13.65 26.37 16.49
CA SER A 73 13.78 26.88 17.85
C SER A 73 13.69 25.77 18.91
N SER A 74 12.82 24.78 18.69
CA SER A 74 12.58 23.68 19.65
C SER A 74 13.22 22.35 19.25
N SER A 75 13.70 22.24 18.01
CA SER A 75 14.14 20.99 17.37
C SER A 75 13.06 19.90 17.35
N ALA A 76 11.79 20.28 17.51
CA ALA A 76 10.66 19.36 17.50
C ALA A 76 10.24 19.00 16.07
N ILE A 77 9.76 17.78 15.88
CA ILE A 77 9.21 17.31 14.60
C ILE A 77 7.85 17.97 14.38
N THR A 78 7.77 18.82 13.36
CA THR A 78 6.51 19.44 12.95
C THR A 78 5.76 18.55 11.95
N ARG A 79 6.51 17.87 11.07
CA ARG A 79 5.97 17.00 10.03
C ARG A 79 6.88 15.79 9.79
N LEU A 80 6.28 14.62 9.63
CA LEU A 80 6.95 13.39 9.22
C LEU A 80 6.27 12.84 7.96
N LEU A 81 7.04 12.63 6.90
CA LEU A 81 6.57 11.98 5.68
C LEU A 81 7.48 10.80 5.35
N ILE A 82 6.95 9.83 4.61
CA ILE A 82 7.72 8.68 4.13
C ILE A 82 7.89 8.84 2.62
N PRO A 83 9.09 9.17 2.13
CA PRO A 83 9.35 9.30 0.72
C PRO A 83 9.30 7.95 -0.01
N HIS A 84 9.00 8.00 -1.30
CA HIS A 84 9.13 6.87 -2.22
C HIS A 84 10.55 6.80 -2.76
N VAL A 85 11.14 5.61 -2.76
CA VAL A 85 12.37 5.33 -3.53
C VAL A 85 11.97 4.67 -4.85
N THR A 86 11.86 5.46 -5.90
CA THR A 86 11.24 5.02 -7.16
C THR A 86 11.82 5.75 -8.37
N ARG A 87 11.44 5.32 -9.57
CA ARG A 87 11.78 5.99 -10.83
C ARG A 87 10.60 6.79 -11.34
N PRO A 88 10.78 8.05 -11.77
CA PRO A 88 9.77 8.70 -12.58
C PRO A 88 9.71 8.00 -13.95
N MET A 89 8.51 7.73 -14.43
CA MET A 89 8.25 7.03 -15.69
C MET A 89 7.75 7.97 -16.78
N SER A 90 6.99 8.99 -16.39
CA SER A 90 6.59 10.05 -17.31
C SER A 90 6.25 11.33 -16.55
N MET A 91 6.34 12.46 -17.25
CA MET A 91 5.92 13.75 -16.76
C MET A 91 5.13 14.46 -17.85
N ARG A 92 3.86 14.76 -17.58
CA ARG A 92 2.91 15.33 -18.54
C ARG A 92 2.49 16.72 -18.07
N PRO A 93 2.47 17.74 -18.93
CA PRO A 93 1.94 19.05 -18.55
C PRO A 93 0.49 18.94 -18.07
N SER A 94 0.17 19.71 -17.04
CA SER A 94 -1.19 19.94 -16.56
C SER A 94 -1.41 21.44 -16.30
N ASP A 95 -2.65 21.84 -16.08
CA ASP A 95 -3.00 23.25 -15.87
C ASP A 95 -2.24 23.87 -14.68
N GLN A 96 -1.98 23.06 -13.65
CA GLN A 96 -1.37 23.48 -12.40
C GLN A 96 0.11 23.06 -12.26
N GLY A 97 0.72 22.51 -13.32
CA GLY A 97 2.13 22.08 -13.31
C GLY A 97 2.36 20.85 -14.15
N TYR A 98 2.77 19.76 -13.51
CA TYR A 98 3.00 18.48 -14.15
C TYR A 98 2.32 17.35 -13.38
N GLU A 99 1.70 16.43 -14.11
CA GLU A 99 1.36 15.10 -13.62
C GLU A 99 2.58 14.18 -13.82
N VAL A 100 3.00 13.50 -12.76
CA VAL A 100 4.17 12.62 -12.73
C VAL A 100 3.69 11.20 -12.47
N THR A 101 4.10 10.26 -13.32
CA THR A 101 3.86 8.83 -13.11
C THR A 101 5.10 8.22 -12.49
N LEU A 102 4.95 7.48 -11.40
CA LEU A 102 6.05 6.76 -10.74
C LEU A 102 6.02 5.26 -11.07
N GLU A 103 7.20 4.63 -11.04
CA GLU A 103 7.34 3.19 -11.27
C GLU A 103 6.50 2.42 -10.23
N ARG A 104 5.59 1.58 -10.73
CA ARG A 104 4.70 0.72 -9.95
C ARG A 104 3.83 1.46 -8.93
N SER A 105 3.58 2.76 -9.11
CA SER A 105 2.54 3.47 -8.37
C SER A 105 1.25 3.50 -9.18
N HIS A 106 0.12 3.37 -8.49
CA HIS A 106 -1.19 3.62 -9.11
C HIS A 106 -1.74 5.02 -8.83
N ALA A 107 -1.15 5.73 -7.87
CA ALA A 107 -1.50 7.11 -7.56
C ALA A 107 -1.15 8.05 -8.72
N ARG A 108 -1.85 9.19 -8.77
CA ARG A 108 -1.50 10.31 -9.65
C ARG A 108 -0.75 11.35 -8.85
N HIS A 109 0.53 11.50 -9.15
CA HIS A 109 1.41 12.45 -8.47
C HIS A 109 1.48 13.77 -9.24
N ALA A 110 1.62 14.88 -8.53
CA ALA A 110 1.64 16.20 -9.13
C ALA A 110 2.84 17.02 -8.66
N LEU A 111 3.60 17.58 -9.59
CA LEU A 111 4.51 18.69 -9.29
C LEU A 111 3.78 20.00 -9.62
N ARG A 112 3.37 20.73 -8.58
CA ARG A 112 2.60 21.98 -8.72
C ARG A 112 3.50 23.18 -9.00
N ARG A 113 3.11 24.10 -9.89
CA ARG A 113 3.88 25.32 -10.21
C ARG A 113 4.06 26.28 -9.04
N ASP A 114 3.12 26.25 -8.09
CA ASP A 114 3.15 27.06 -6.87
C ASP A 114 4.01 26.42 -5.76
N ASN A 115 4.58 25.23 -5.99
CA ASN A 115 5.57 24.67 -5.09
C ASN A 115 6.78 25.64 -5.04
N PRO A 116 7.21 26.10 -3.85
CA PRO A 116 8.31 27.06 -3.71
C PRO A 116 9.63 26.54 -4.30
N ASP A 117 9.80 25.22 -4.35
CA ASP A 117 10.98 24.53 -4.87
C ASP A 117 10.78 24.00 -6.30
N PHE A 118 9.70 24.40 -7.01
CA PHE A 118 9.38 23.93 -8.36
C PHE A 118 10.56 24.03 -9.34
N ALA A 119 11.22 25.20 -9.39
CA ALA A 119 12.35 25.45 -10.28
C ALA A 119 13.59 24.61 -9.95
N THR A 120 13.66 24.04 -8.74
CA THR A 120 14.73 23.11 -8.35
C THR A 120 14.33 21.66 -8.60
N ILE A 121 13.08 21.30 -8.34
CA ILE A 121 12.58 19.92 -8.45
C ILE A 121 12.37 19.49 -9.91
N GLU A 122 11.80 20.36 -10.76
CA GLU A 122 11.46 20.02 -12.15
C GLU A 122 12.67 19.52 -12.97
N PRO A 123 13.84 20.20 -12.95
CA PRO A 123 15.00 19.73 -13.70
C PRO A 123 15.53 18.38 -13.22
N VAL A 124 15.44 18.10 -11.91
CA VAL A 124 15.89 16.82 -11.33
C VAL A 124 14.99 15.67 -11.79
N LEU A 125 13.67 15.86 -11.78
CA LEU A 125 12.73 14.87 -12.31
C LEU A 125 12.97 14.62 -13.79
N ARG A 126 13.18 15.68 -14.59
CA ARG A 126 13.47 15.57 -16.02
C ARG A 126 14.77 14.79 -16.29
N ALA A 127 15.84 15.11 -15.57
CA ALA A 127 17.11 14.38 -15.69
C ALA A 127 16.98 12.89 -15.30
N ALA A 128 16.15 12.58 -14.30
CA ALA A 128 15.87 11.20 -13.90
C ALA A 128 15.01 10.43 -14.91
N LEU A 129 14.09 11.10 -15.62
CA LEU A 129 13.35 10.51 -16.74
C LEU A 129 14.30 10.10 -17.88
N ASP A 130 15.27 10.95 -18.20
CA ASP A 130 16.21 10.70 -19.28
C ASP A 130 17.22 9.59 -18.94
N SER A 131 17.64 9.52 -17.67
CA SER A 131 18.67 8.57 -17.20
C SER A 131 18.12 7.26 -16.63
N GLY A 132 16.83 7.20 -16.27
CA GLY A 132 16.24 6.09 -15.52
C GLY A 132 16.73 5.98 -14.07
N GLN A 133 17.33 7.06 -13.54
CA GLN A 133 17.84 7.11 -12.17
C GLN A 133 16.69 7.00 -11.14
N ARG A 134 16.95 6.25 -10.05
CA ARG A 134 16.05 6.23 -8.89
C ARG A 134 16.19 7.52 -8.08
N LEU A 135 15.07 8.03 -7.62
CA LEU A 135 14.99 9.21 -6.78
C LEU A 135 14.31 8.86 -5.46
N THR A 136 14.60 9.66 -4.45
CA THR A 136 13.81 9.78 -3.24
C THR A 136 12.81 10.91 -3.45
N ILE A 137 11.53 10.57 -3.59
CA ILE A 137 10.43 11.49 -3.91
C ILE A 137 9.50 11.58 -2.71
N THR A 138 9.39 12.75 -2.11
CA THR A 138 8.50 13.02 -0.99
C THR A 138 7.23 13.71 -1.51
N GLU A 139 6.08 13.26 -1.04
CA GLU A 139 4.78 13.84 -1.36
C GLU A 139 3.92 14.11 -0.12
N ASP A 140 2.96 15.01 -0.26
CA ASP A 140 1.88 15.19 0.73
C ASP A 140 0.69 14.24 0.47
N ASP A 141 -0.35 14.31 1.32
CA ASP A 141 -1.53 13.45 1.20
C ASP A 141 -2.45 13.75 0.00
N ALA A 142 -2.18 14.86 -0.70
CA ALA A 142 -2.80 15.20 -1.97
C ALA A 142 -1.93 14.74 -3.17
N HIS A 143 -0.87 13.96 -2.91
CA HIS A 143 0.12 13.52 -3.88
C HIS A 143 0.84 14.67 -4.60
N ASN A 144 0.95 15.84 -3.95
CA ASN A 144 1.82 16.89 -4.43
C ASN A 144 3.25 16.54 -4.04
N ILE A 145 4.16 16.49 -5.01
CA ILE A 145 5.59 16.32 -4.79
C ILE A 145 6.11 17.57 -4.07
N VAL A 146 6.67 17.38 -2.88
CA VAL A 146 7.19 18.46 -2.02
C VAL A 146 8.71 18.51 -1.97
N ASP A 147 9.41 17.38 -2.12
CA ASP A 147 10.88 17.31 -2.12
C ASP A 147 11.35 16.14 -3.01
N VAL A 148 12.46 16.34 -3.73
CA VAL A 148 13.07 15.31 -4.59
C VAL A 148 14.58 15.33 -4.40
N ARG A 149 15.15 14.15 -4.16
CA ARG A 149 16.60 13.97 -4.01
C ARG A 149 17.09 12.78 -4.81
N GLY A 150 18.35 12.84 -5.23
CA GLY A 150 19.02 11.68 -5.81
C GLY A 150 19.10 10.56 -4.78
N TYR A 151 18.79 9.33 -5.20
CA TYR A 151 18.96 8.15 -4.36
C TYR A 151 20.25 7.43 -4.75
N THR A 152 21.11 7.23 -3.75
CA THR A 152 22.33 6.42 -3.87
C THR A 152 22.13 5.16 -3.03
N PRO A 153 22.12 3.96 -3.65
CA PRO A 153 21.98 2.73 -2.89
C PRO A 153 23.11 2.56 -1.88
N GLY A 154 22.78 2.17 -0.66
CA GLY A 154 23.77 1.75 0.33
C GLY A 154 24.35 0.37 0.00
N PRO A 155 25.54 0.03 0.52
CA PRO A 155 26.16 -1.28 0.32
C PRO A 155 25.32 -2.45 0.86
N ASP A 156 24.38 -2.18 1.78
CA ASP A 156 23.54 -3.19 2.43
C ASP A 156 22.07 -3.20 1.94
N ASP A 157 21.75 -2.60 0.79
CA ASP A 157 20.38 -2.54 0.22
C ASP A 157 19.90 -3.89 -0.37
N ALA A 158 20.17 -4.98 0.36
CA ALA A 158 19.67 -6.32 0.07
C ALA A 158 18.18 -6.44 0.48
N PRO A 159 17.39 -7.27 -0.23
CA PRO A 159 15.98 -7.47 0.09
C PRO A 159 15.81 -7.98 1.52
N LEU A 160 14.82 -7.43 2.22
CA LEU A 160 14.42 -7.86 3.56
C LEU A 160 14.30 -9.39 3.67
N PRO A 161 14.64 -9.99 4.81
CA PRO A 161 14.51 -11.43 5.00
C PRO A 161 13.04 -11.87 4.88
N PRO A 162 12.78 -13.08 4.37
CA PRO A 162 11.42 -13.63 4.29
C PRO A 162 10.84 -13.80 5.70
N TRP A 163 9.64 -13.26 5.94
CA TRP A 163 8.89 -13.51 7.17
C TRP A 163 8.45 -14.99 7.26
N PRO A 164 8.37 -15.56 8.48
CA PRO A 164 8.00 -16.96 8.68
C PRO A 164 6.63 -17.24 8.08
N LYS A 165 6.55 -18.36 7.36
CA LYS A 165 5.27 -18.91 6.88
C LYS A 165 4.41 -19.20 8.12
N PRO A 166 3.13 -18.79 8.15
CA PRO A 166 2.21 -19.33 9.13
C PRO A 166 2.14 -20.84 8.90
N ASP A 167 2.57 -21.62 9.90
CA ASP A 167 2.32 -23.06 9.93
C ASP A 167 0.82 -23.28 10.05
N LEU A 168 0.16 -23.43 8.90
CA LEU A 168 -1.21 -23.91 8.86
C LEU A 168 -1.16 -25.44 9.00
N PRO A 169 -1.91 -26.04 9.94
CA PRO A 169 -1.92 -27.48 10.10
C PRO A 169 -2.37 -28.14 8.78
N PRO A 170 -1.74 -29.25 8.36
CA PRO A 170 -2.16 -29.95 7.17
C PRO A 170 -3.61 -30.39 7.32
N LEU A 171 -4.45 -30.01 6.35
CA LEU A 171 -5.80 -30.52 6.24
C LEU A 171 -5.73 -32.03 5.97
N ILE A 172 -5.93 -32.83 7.02
CA ILE A 172 -6.05 -34.28 6.93
C ILE A 172 -7.38 -34.59 6.23
N TRP A 173 -7.32 -34.95 4.96
CA TRP A 173 -8.50 -35.32 4.18
C TRP A 173 -8.83 -36.80 4.40
N PRO A 174 -10.05 -37.15 4.83
CA PRO A 174 -10.44 -38.55 5.06
C PRO A 174 -10.48 -39.40 3.79
N TRP A 175 -10.01 -40.64 3.89
CA TRP A 175 -9.90 -41.62 2.81
C TRP A 175 -11.22 -41.95 2.09
N TRP A 176 -12.38 -41.79 2.74
CA TRP A 176 -13.70 -42.05 2.15
C TRP A 176 -14.12 -41.05 1.06
N ARG A 177 -13.50 -39.86 0.98
CA ARG A 177 -13.75 -38.91 -0.12
C ARG A 177 -13.12 -39.34 -1.46
N ARG A 178 -12.07 -40.16 -1.45
CA ARG A 178 -11.48 -40.72 -2.69
C ARG A 178 -12.40 -41.74 -3.38
N LEU A 179 -13.27 -42.41 -2.63
CA LEU A 179 -14.27 -43.34 -3.18
C LEU A 179 -15.44 -42.58 -3.83
N LEU A 180 -15.81 -41.43 -3.26
CA LEU A 180 -16.81 -40.52 -3.84
C LEU A 180 -16.32 -39.85 -5.13
N ASP A 181 -15.03 -39.52 -5.25
CA ASP A 181 -14.45 -38.94 -6.49
C ASP A 181 -14.65 -39.82 -7.74
N TRP A 182 -14.76 -41.14 -7.59
CA TRP A 182 -14.99 -42.07 -8.71
C TRP A 182 -16.44 -42.05 -9.20
N ILE A 183 -17.41 -42.02 -8.28
CA ILE A 183 -18.86 -41.87 -8.58
C ILE A 183 -19.14 -40.46 -9.13
N TRP A 184 -18.39 -39.47 -8.65
CA TRP A 184 -18.50 -38.10 -9.11
C TRP A 184 -18.07 -37.99 -10.58
N ARG A 185 -17.02 -38.59 -11.11
CA ARG A 185 -16.53 -38.38 -12.51
C ARG A 185 -17.47 -38.76 -13.71
N TRP A 186 -18.76 -39.00 -13.53
CA TRP A 186 -19.72 -39.24 -14.62
C TRP A 186 -19.99 -37.99 -15.51
N PRO A 187 -20.01 -38.15 -16.85
CA PRO A 187 -19.92 -37.05 -17.82
C PRO A 187 -21.21 -36.23 -18.04
N ILE A 188 -22.30 -36.57 -17.33
CA ILE A 188 -23.61 -35.91 -17.47
C ILE A 188 -23.81 -34.80 -16.41
N TRP A 189 -22.90 -34.68 -15.44
CA TRP A 189 -23.02 -33.69 -14.36
C TRP A 189 -22.34 -32.35 -14.69
N PRO A 190 -22.89 -31.20 -14.23
CA PRO A 190 -22.37 -29.88 -14.57
C PRO A 190 -21.19 -29.52 -13.66
N TRP A 191 -20.04 -30.21 -13.84
CA TRP A 191 -18.81 -30.06 -13.05
C TRP A 191 -18.32 -28.62 -12.89
N TRP A 192 -18.53 -27.79 -13.90
CA TRP A 192 -18.16 -26.39 -13.92
C TRP A 192 -18.99 -25.54 -12.94
N TRP A 193 -20.23 -25.95 -12.65
CA TRP A 193 -21.12 -25.30 -11.69
C TRP A 193 -20.59 -25.38 -10.25
N PHE A 194 -20.04 -26.53 -9.87
CA PHE A 194 -19.51 -26.76 -8.52
C PHE A 194 -18.15 -26.09 -8.27
N ARG A 195 -17.44 -25.64 -9.32
CA ARG A 195 -16.15 -24.95 -9.18
C ARG A 195 -16.25 -23.53 -8.62
N CYS A 196 -17.43 -22.90 -8.72
CA CYS A 196 -17.68 -21.56 -8.22
C CYS A 196 -18.25 -21.62 -6.79
N VAL A 197 -18.04 -20.60 -5.97
CA VAL A 197 -18.56 -20.56 -4.58
C VAL A 197 -20.00 -20.08 -4.56
N SER A 198 -20.76 -20.35 -3.49
CA SER A 198 -22.08 -19.75 -3.29
C SER A 198 -21.95 -18.25 -2.95
N LYS A 199 -23.02 -17.47 -3.06
CA LYS A 199 -23.05 -16.08 -2.59
C LYS A 199 -22.68 -15.95 -1.10
N ALA A 200 -23.20 -16.85 -0.27
CA ALA A 200 -22.90 -16.86 1.17
C ALA A 200 -21.42 -17.15 1.44
N THR A 201 -20.84 -18.13 0.73
CA THR A 201 -19.40 -18.43 0.84
C THR A 201 -18.54 -17.29 0.31
N ALA A 202 -18.97 -16.60 -0.76
CA ALA A 202 -18.28 -15.41 -1.25
C ALA A 202 -18.26 -14.29 -0.20
N GLN A 203 -19.38 -14.08 0.51
CA GLN A 203 -19.43 -13.13 1.63
C GLN A 203 -18.50 -13.55 2.77
N GLN A 204 -18.51 -14.81 3.18
CA GLN A 204 -17.59 -15.30 4.23
C GLN A 204 -16.12 -15.08 3.87
N ILE A 205 -15.74 -15.31 2.60
CA ILE A 205 -14.38 -15.05 2.14
C ILE A 205 -14.08 -13.55 2.17
N PHE A 206 -15.04 -12.72 1.76
CA PHE A 206 -14.91 -11.27 1.84
C PHE A 206 -14.69 -10.79 3.28
N ASP A 207 -15.53 -11.24 4.21
CA ASP A 207 -15.45 -10.89 5.63
C ASP A 207 -14.09 -11.33 6.21
N ALA A 208 -13.60 -12.51 5.81
CA ALA A 208 -12.28 -13.00 6.21
C ALA A 208 -11.14 -12.13 5.66
N MET A 209 -11.24 -11.61 4.43
CA MET A 209 -10.26 -10.64 3.91
C MET A 209 -10.38 -9.31 4.66
N SER A 210 -11.59 -8.80 4.85
CA SER A 210 -11.84 -7.53 5.55
C SER A 210 -11.33 -7.56 7.00
N ALA A 211 -11.44 -8.71 7.68
CA ALA A 211 -10.93 -8.90 9.03
C ALA A 211 -9.40 -8.80 9.15
N THR A 212 -8.67 -8.85 8.02
CA THR A 212 -7.22 -8.60 8.01
C THR A 212 -6.85 -7.12 7.97
N SER A 213 -7.83 -6.20 7.96
CA SER A 213 -7.56 -4.75 7.90
C SER A 213 -6.68 -4.26 9.03
N CYS A 214 -5.74 -3.36 8.71
CA CYS A 214 -4.87 -2.75 9.71
C CYS A 214 -5.62 -1.78 10.64
N PRO A 215 -5.41 -1.88 11.97
CA PRO A 215 -5.70 -0.76 12.86
C PRO A 215 -4.74 0.42 12.56
N PRO A 216 -5.23 1.63 12.24
CA PRO A 216 -4.38 2.70 11.70
C PRO A 216 -3.23 3.17 12.60
N LEU A 217 -3.37 3.11 13.92
CA LEU A 217 -2.37 3.65 14.85
C LEU A 217 -1.27 2.65 15.24
N THR A 218 -1.47 1.35 15.02
CA THR A 218 -0.54 0.31 15.48
C THR A 218 -0.06 -0.62 14.37
N VAL A 219 -0.81 -0.74 13.26
CA VAL A 219 -0.45 -1.43 12.01
C VAL A 219 0.38 -2.74 12.17
N PRO A 220 -0.03 -3.68 13.04
CA PRO A 220 0.75 -4.89 13.29
C PRO A 220 0.83 -5.78 12.05
N ALA A 221 2.02 -6.29 11.74
CA ALA A 221 2.13 -7.36 10.75
C ALA A 221 1.38 -8.61 11.27
N PRO A 222 0.62 -9.35 10.43
CA PRO A 222 0.51 -9.25 8.97
C PRO A 222 -0.78 -8.57 8.45
N CYS A 223 -1.25 -7.46 9.04
CA CYS A 223 -2.49 -6.79 8.58
C CYS A 223 -2.40 -6.20 7.14
N ILE A 224 -3.51 -5.96 6.46
CA ILE A 224 -3.56 -5.34 5.13
C ILE A 224 -4.05 -3.89 5.26
N PRO A 225 -3.32 -2.88 4.75
CA PRO A 225 -3.66 -1.47 4.93
C PRO A 225 -4.78 -1.03 3.96
N PHE A 226 -5.99 -1.61 4.08
CA PHE A 226 -7.14 -1.21 3.26
C PHE A 226 -7.59 0.23 3.50
N LEU A 227 -7.33 0.77 4.69
CA LEU A 227 -7.63 2.15 5.08
C LEU A 227 -6.59 3.17 4.56
N TYR A 228 -5.65 2.74 3.72
CA TYR A 228 -4.73 3.62 2.99
C TYR A 228 -4.94 3.41 1.48
N PRO A 229 -5.93 4.10 0.89
CA PRO A 229 -6.33 3.87 -0.50
C PRO A 229 -5.37 4.49 -1.52
N ASP A 230 -4.48 5.38 -1.09
CA ASP A 230 -3.63 6.24 -1.91
C ASP A 230 -2.80 5.45 -2.92
N ASP A 231 -2.13 4.41 -2.43
CA ASP A 231 -1.27 3.58 -3.25
C ASP A 231 -1.18 2.12 -2.72
N GLY A 232 -0.48 1.21 -3.41
CA GLY A 232 -0.22 -0.16 -2.93
C GLY A 232 -1.28 -1.23 -3.24
N CYS A 233 -2.21 -0.98 -4.16
CA CYS A 233 -3.31 -1.90 -4.45
C CYS A 233 -2.84 -3.30 -4.90
N TRP A 234 -1.75 -3.39 -5.66
CA TRP A 234 -1.20 -4.65 -6.14
C TRP A 234 -0.69 -5.54 -4.99
N GLY A 235 -0.04 -4.95 -3.98
CA GLY A 235 0.38 -5.68 -2.77
C GLY A 235 -0.82 -6.19 -1.98
N ARG A 236 -1.85 -5.35 -1.76
CA ARG A 236 -3.10 -5.76 -1.10
C ARG A 236 -3.80 -6.90 -1.86
N ALA A 237 -3.93 -6.77 -3.18
CA ALA A 237 -4.56 -7.77 -4.02
C ALA A 237 -3.79 -9.10 -4.04
N HIS A 238 -2.46 -9.05 -4.07
CA HIS A 238 -1.62 -10.25 -4.08
C HIS A 238 -1.73 -11.02 -2.77
N GLU A 239 -1.72 -10.32 -1.63
CA GLU A 239 -1.90 -10.94 -0.31
C GLU A 239 -3.31 -11.53 -0.13
N MET A 240 -4.36 -10.82 -0.56
CA MET A 240 -5.70 -11.39 -0.57
C MET A 240 -5.80 -12.64 -1.45
N CYS A 241 -5.15 -12.67 -2.62
CA CYS A 241 -5.06 -13.88 -3.44
C CYS A 241 -4.38 -15.02 -2.68
N ARG A 242 -3.27 -14.77 -1.98
CA ARG A 242 -2.56 -15.78 -1.17
C ARG A 242 -3.48 -16.39 -0.11
N LEU A 243 -4.17 -15.55 0.65
CA LEU A 243 -5.08 -15.99 1.71
C LEU A 243 -6.24 -16.81 1.15
N MET A 244 -6.83 -16.38 0.03
CA MET A 244 -7.88 -17.15 -0.64
C MET A 244 -7.38 -18.51 -1.17
N ILE A 245 -6.15 -18.57 -1.71
CA ILE A 245 -5.52 -19.82 -2.14
C ILE A 245 -5.33 -20.76 -0.95
N ASN A 246 -4.88 -20.24 0.20
CA ASN A 246 -4.74 -21.01 1.44
C ASN A 246 -6.09 -21.54 1.96
N MET A 247 -7.20 -20.85 1.64
CA MET A 247 -8.57 -21.32 1.88
C MET A 247 -9.07 -22.35 0.83
N GLY A 248 -8.18 -22.84 -0.05
CA GLY A 248 -8.52 -23.79 -1.12
C GLY A 248 -9.31 -23.17 -2.28
N ARG A 249 -9.22 -21.85 -2.48
CA ARG A 249 -9.90 -21.14 -3.57
C ARG A 249 -8.96 -20.88 -4.74
N LYS A 250 -9.55 -20.55 -5.89
CA LYS A 250 -8.84 -20.23 -7.14
C LYS A 250 -9.19 -18.80 -7.55
N PRO A 251 -8.69 -17.78 -6.83
CA PRO A 251 -8.91 -16.40 -7.22
C PRO A 251 -8.27 -16.10 -8.57
N ARG A 252 -8.72 -15.04 -9.21
CA ARG A 252 -8.05 -14.36 -10.32
C ARG A 252 -7.87 -12.88 -9.95
N LYS A 253 -7.31 -12.06 -10.82
CA LYS A 253 -7.34 -10.60 -10.64
C LYS A 253 -8.10 -9.92 -11.76
N VAL A 254 -8.71 -8.78 -11.43
CA VAL A 254 -9.20 -7.82 -12.42
C VAL A 254 -8.44 -6.51 -12.20
N TRP A 255 -7.88 -6.00 -13.29
CA TRP A 255 -7.20 -4.72 -13.34
C TRP A 255 -8.12 -3.73 -14.05
N ILE A 256 -8.13 -2.49 -13.59
CA ILE A 256 -8.80 -1.38 -14.26
C ILE A 256 -7.76 -0.30 -14.58
N GLN A 257 -7.85 0.31 -15.76
CA GLN A 257 -6.93 1.36 -16.21
C GLN A 257 -7.75 2.52 -16.77
N GLY A 258 -7.42 3.75 -16.38
CA GLY A 258 -8.18 4.93 -16.78
C GLY A 258 -7.85 6.20 -16.00
N ASN A 259 -8.74 7.19 -16.07
CA ASN A 259 -8.73 8.38 -15.23
C ASN A 259 -9.63 8.17 -14.01
N LEU A 260 -9.14 7.36 -13.07
CA LEU A 260 -9.94 6.87 -11.96
C LEU A 260 -10.03 7.92 -10.86
N HIS A 261 -11.24 8.13 -10.35
CA HIS A 261 -11.53 9.04 -9.25
C HIS A 261 -12.49 8.35 -8.29
N VAL A 262 -12.08 8.21 -7.03
CA VAL A 262 -12.86 7.53 -6.00
C VAL A 262 -13.04 8.45 -4.81
N ALA A 263 -14.30 8.75 -4.47
CA ALA A 263 -14.64 9.35 -3.18
C ALA A 263 -14.39 8.33 -2.06
N THR A 264 -13.72 8.75 -1.00
CA THR A 264 -13.35 7.86 0.11
C THR A 264 -13.27 8.62 1.42
N LYS A 265 -13.65 7.94 2.51
CA LYS A 265 -13.46 8.46 3.87
C LYS A 265 -12.06 8.20 4.41
N ASN A 266 -11.20 7.51 3.65
CA ASN A 266 -9.90 7.05 4.12
C ASN A 266 -8.72 7.91 3.64
N ASN A 267 -8.98 9.00 2.93
CA ASN A 267 -8.02 10.05 2.60
C ASN A 267 -8.56 11.40 3.12
N PRO A 268 -7.72 12.27 3.71
CA PRO A 268 -8.14 13.55 4.28
C PRO A 268 -8.75 14.52 3.26
N ASN A 269 -8.37 14.41 1.98
CA ASN A 269 -8.95 15.14 0.86
C ASN A 269 -10.28 14.55 0.38
N CYS A 270 -10.75 13.48 1.01
CA CYS A 270 -12.03 12.81 0.75
C CYS A 270 -12.16 12.12 -0.63
N PHE A 271 -11.08 12.08 -1.39
CA PHE A 271 -10.98 11.35 -2.64
C PHE A 271 -9.55 10.88 -2.89
N VAL A 272 -9.39 9.95 -3.84
CA VAL A 272 -8.12 9.53 -4.40
C VAL A 272 -8.23 9.47 -5.93
N ASN A 273 -7.13 9.76 -6.61
CA ASN A 273 -7.04 9.67 -8.07
C ASN A 273 -6.01 8.64 -8.46
N TRP A 274 -6.37 7.77 -9.40
CA TRP A 274 -5.50 6.69 -9.85
C TRP A 274 -5.37 6.63 -11.37
N GLY A 275 -4.24 6.11 -11.85
CA GLY A 275 -4.07 5.70 -13.24
C GLY A 275 -4.62 4.28 -13.51
N TRP A 276 -4.66 3.46 -12.46
CA TRP A 276 -5.11 2.08 -12.51
C TRP A 276 -5.46 1.55 -11.12
N HIS A 277 -6.13 0.41 -11.02
CA HIS A 277 -6.38 -0.27 -9.74
C HIS A 277 -6.50 -1.78 -9.98
N VAL A 278 -6.36 -2.58 -8.92
CA VAL A 278 -6.47 -4.04 -9.01
C VAL A 278 -7.11 -4.64 -7.78
N ALA A 279 -7.94 -5.66 -7.99
CA ALA A 279 -8.53 -6.45 -6.93
C ALA A 279 -8.66 -7.94 -7.33
N PRO A 280 -8.66 -8.85 -6.35
CA PRO A 280 -9.00 -10.25 -6.57
C PRO A 280 -10.43 -10.42 -7.05
N THR A 281 -10.65 -11.49 -7.81
CA THR A 281 -11.97 -11.95 -8.24
C THR A 281 -12.19 -13.41 -7.89
N LEU A 282 -13.44 -13.75 -7.58
CA LEU A 282 -13.90 -15.11 -7.35
C LEU A 282 -15.09 -15.43 -8.24
N CYS A 283 -15.15 -16.66 -8.75
CA CYS A 283 -16.34 -17.15 -9.42
C CYS A 283 -17.43 -17.46 -8.39
N VAL A 284 -18.59 -16.83 -8.51
CA VAL A 284 -19.73 -16.96 -7.59
C VAL A 284 -20.98 -17.42 -8.34
N ARG A 285 -21.72 -18.36 -7.75
CA ARG A 285 -23.01 -18.84 -8.24
C ARG A 285 -24.13 -17.85 -7.90
N ARG A 286 -24.93 -17.49 -8.91
CA ARG A 286 -26.01 -16.47 -8.79
C ARG A 286 -27.42 -17.00 -9.10
N GLY A 287 -27.57 -18.16 -9.72
CA GLY A 287 -28.86 -18.77 -10.05
C GLY A 287 -28.70 -20.25 -10.36
N TRP A 288 -29.63 -20.89 -11.06
CA TRP A 288 -29.38 -22.23 -11.61
C TRP A 288 -28.54 -22.08 -12.88
N PHE A 289 -27.36 -22.71 -12.94
CA PHE A 289 -26.42 -22.64 -14.07
C PHE A 289 -25.85 -21.26 -14.45
N TRP A 290 -26.07 -20.22 -13.63
CA TRP A 290 -25.48 -18.90 -13.85
C TRP A 290 -24.40 -18.53 -12.83
N THR A 291 -23.17 -18.31 -13.30
CA THR A 291 -22.03 -17.86 -12.49
C THR A 291 -21.58 -16.46 -12.90
N GLN A 292 -20.96 -15.75 -11.97
CA GLN A 292 -20.43 -14.41 -12.19
C GLN A 292 -19.09 -14.25 -11.48
N GLN A 293 -18.14 -13.55 -12.11
CA GLN A 293 -16.93 -13.10 -11.42
C GLN A 293 -17.26 -11.91 -10.53
N MET A 294 -17.02 -12.08 -9.23
CA MET A 294 -17.25 -11.08 -8.21
C MET A 294 -15.90 -10.56 -7.71
N VAL A 295 -15.78 -9.25 -7.56
CA VAL A 295 -14.60 -8.57 -7.02
C VAL A 295 -14.64 -8.60 -5.50
N ILE A 296 -13.50 -8.87 -4.88
CA ILE A 296 -13.30 -8.82 -3.43
C ILE A 296 -12.33 -7.66 -3.14
N ASP A 297 -12.88 -6.52 -2.71
CA ASP A 297 -12.10 -5.32 -2.45
C ASP A 297 -12.59 -4.58 -1.19
N PRO A 298 -12.06 -4.91 0.00
CA PRO A 298 -12.38 -4.22 1.24
C PRO A 298 -11.96 -2.75 1.29
N SER A 299 -11.13 -2.26 0.35
CA SER A 299 -10.78 -0.84 0.30
C SER A 299 -11.88 0.03 -0.32
N LEU A 300 -12.79 -0.56 -1.08
CA LEU A 300 -13.87 0.15 -1.79
C LEU A 300 -15.28 -0.28 -1.39
N PHE A 301 -15.45 -1.50 -0.89
CA PHE A 301 -16.77 -2.09 -0.63
C PHE A 301 -16.80 -2.83 0.71
N PRO A 302 -18.00 -3.08 1.28
CA PRO A 302 -18.20 -3.96 2.43
C PRO A 302 -18.67 -5.39 2.06
N THR A 303 -18.80 -5.70 0.76
CA THR A 303 -19.35 -6.95 0.24
C THR A 303 -18.71 -7.29 -1.10
N PRO A 304 -18.70 -8.56 -1.56
CA PRO A 304 -18.41 -8.88 -2.94
C PRO A 304 -19.33 -8.12 -3.89
N VAL A 305 -18.77 -7.53 -4.94
CA VAL A 305 -19.52 -6.80 -5.96
C VAL A 305 -19.22 -7.32 -7.37
N SER A 306 -20.05 -6.97 -8.35
CA SER A 306 -19.74 -7.30 -9.75
C SER A 306 -18.58 -6.45 -10.27
N GLN A 307 -17.89 -6.91 -11.32
CA GLN A 307 -16.87 -6.07 -11.97
C GLN A 307 -17.43 -4.75 -12.51
N ALA A 308 -18.69 -4.73 -12.98
CA ALA A 308 -19.34 -3.51 -13.44
C ALA A 308 -19.59 -2.52 -12.29
N THR A 309 -20.05 -3.01 -11.13
CA THR A 309 -20.22 -2.20 -9.92
C THR A 309 -18.88 -1.66 -9.42
N TRP A 310 -17.84 -2.51 -9.40
CA TRP A 310 -16.50 -2.13 -9.00
C TRP A 310 -15.85 -1.11 -9.95
N LYS A 311 -16.06 -1.24 -11.27
CA LYS A 311 -15.66 -0.23 -12.26
C LYS A 311 -16.43 1.09 -12.04
N GLY A 312 -17.74 1.01 -11.82
CA GLY A 312 -18.61 2.18 -11.75
C GLY A 312 -18.25 3.17 -10.64
N VAL A 313 -17.83 2.68 -9.46
CA VAL A 313 -17.43 3.57 -8.34
C VAL A 313 -16.11 4.31 -8.57
N GLN A 314 -15.32 3.90 -9.58
CA GLN A 314 -14.03 4.50 -9.90
C GLN A 314 -14.13 5.64 -10.93
N GLY A 315 -15.35 6.02 -11.32
CA GLY A 315 -15.63 7.30 -11.97
C GLY A 315 -15.30 7.42 -13.46
N ASP A 316 -14.59 6.46 -14.05
CA ASP A 316 -14.23 6.50 -15.48
C ASP A 316 -15.07 5.54 -16.34
N PRO A 317 -16.01 6.06 -17.16
CA PRO A 317 -16.82 5.23 -18.05
C PRO A 317 -15.97 4.53 -19.12
N ASN A 318 -14.86 5.12 -19.54
CA ASN A 318 -13.97 4.63 -20.58
C ASN A 318 -12.87 3.70 -20.05
N ALA A 319 -12.81 3.48 -18.73
CA ALA A 319 -11.78 2.62 -18.14
C ALA A 319 -11.86 1.18 -18.67
N ILE A 320 -10.69 0.59 -18.87
CA ILE A 320 -10.54 -0.74 -19.46
C ILE A 320 -10.32 -1.76 -18.35
N LEU A 321 -11.08 -2.86 -18.39
CA LEU A 321 -10.89 -4.00 -17.49
C LEU A 321 -10.03 -5.07 -18.15
N THR A 322 -8.95 -5.47 -17.48
CA THR A 322 -8.05 -6.53 -17.94
C THR A 322 -8.02 -7.64 -16.89
N PRO A 323 -8.45 -8.87 -17.21
CA PRO A 323 -8.33 -10.00 -16.29
C PRO A 323 -6.91 -10.57 -16.31
N SER A 324 -6.45 -11.10 -15.17
CA SER A 324 -5.19 -11.86 -15.10
C SER A 324 -5.30 -13.07 -14.18
N ASP A 325 -4.27 -13.92 -14.21
CA ASP A 325 -4.09 -14.97 -13.20
C ASP A 325 -3.75 -14.37 -11.82
N ALA A 326 -4.00 -15.13 -10.75
CA ALA A 326 -3.67 -14.73 -9.39
C ALA A 326 -2.15 -14.65 -9.13
N SER A 327 -1.30 -15.31 -9.91
CA SER A 327 0.15 -15.20 -9.80
C SER A 327 0.72 -13.87 -10.29
N ILE A 328 -0.01 -13.11 -11.10
CA ILE A 328 0.44 -11.80 -11.58
C ILE A 328 0.45 -10.82 -10.40
N PHE A 329 1.64 -10.35 -10.04
CA PHE A 329 1.87 -9.33 -9.03
C PHE A 329 1.71 -7.93 -9.62
N TYR A 330 2.26 -7.69 -10.81
CA TYR A 330 2.14 -6.43 -11.54
C TYR A 330 1.88 -6.70 -13.02
N LEU A 331 0.81 -6.12 -13.56
CA LEU A 331 0.29 -6.47 -14.89
C LEU A 331 1.26 -6.10 -16.02
N TRP A 332 1.80 -4.89 -15.99
CA TRP A 332 2.71 -4.43 -17.03
C TRP A 332 4.05 -5.15 -16.88
N GLY A 333 4.40 -5.94 -17.89
CA GLY A 333 5.57 -6.83 -17.84
C GLY A 333 5.29 -8.21 -17.23
N ASN A 334 4.04 -8.53 -16.88
CA ASN A 334 3.63 -9.84 -16.35
C ASN A 334 4.49 -10.31 -15.16
N VAL A 335 4.82 -9.40 -14.26
CA VAL A 335 5.68 -9.69 -13.10
C VAL A 335 4.92 -10.56 -12.11
N THR A 336 5.60 -11.55 -11.54
CA THR A 336 5.07 -12.45 -10.50
C THR A 336 5.89 -12.30 -9.21
N ASP A 337 5.29 -12.66 -8.08
CA ASP A 337 5.95 -12.64 -6.75
C ASP A 337 5.64 -13.96 -6.01
N PRO A 338 6.16 -15.10 -6.48
CA PRO A 338 5.78 -16.42 -5.97
C PRO A 338 6.18 -16.65 -4.51
N THR A 339 7.17 -15.89 -4.01
CA THR A 339 7.67 -15.98 -2.63
C THR A 339 7.08 -14.90 -1.72
N TYR A 340 6.24 -14.01 -2.25
CA TYR A 340 5.61 -12.90 -1.52
C TYR A 340 6.61 -11.90 -0.92
N VAL A 341 7.84 -11.84 -1.45
CA VAL A 341 8.88 -10.94 -0.93
C VAL A 341 8.53 -9.49 -1.24
N GLU A 342 8.16 -9.21 -2.50
CA GLU A 342 7.75 -7.87 -2.91
C GLU A 342 6.42 -7.45 -2.29
N THR A 343 5.48 -8.39 -2.18
CA THR A 343 4.19 -8.20 -1.51
C THR A 343 4.40 -7.75 -0.06
N ASN A 344 5.28 -8.43 0.68
CA ASN A 344 5.56 -8.08 2.06
C ASN A 344 6.26 -6.73 2.20
N GLN A 345 7.19 -6.40 1.30
CA GLN A 345 7.83 -5.08 1.27
C GLN A 345 6.81 -3.96 1.06
N VAL A 346 5.92 -4.12 0.07
CA VAL A 346 4.85 -3.17 -0.24
C VAL A 346 3.90 -3.02 0.95
N LEU A 347 3.44 -4.13 1.54
CA LEU A 347 2.54 -4.06 2.69
C LEU A 347 3.20 -3.44 3.93
N ALA A 348 4.48 -3.74 4.19
CA ALA A 348 5.20 -3.12 5.30
C ALA A 348 5.34 -1.60 5.10
N TYR A 349 5.68 -1.17 3.89
CA TYR A 349 5.79 0.25 3.55
C TYR A 349 4.44 0.98 3.72
N TYR A 350 3.35 0.46 3.15
CA TYR A 350 2.04 1.12 3.22
C TYR A 350 1.35 1.01 4.59
N ARG A 351 1.75 0.05 5.44
CA ARG A 351 1.40 0.07 6.88
C ARG A 351 1.98 1.31 7.56
N LEU A 352 3.26 1.61 7.31
CA LEU A 352 3.90 2.79 7.89
C LEU A 352 3.32 4.10 7.33
N GLN A 353 2.94 4.14 6.05
CA GLN A 353 2.23 5.28 5.46
C GLN A 353 0.88 5.52 6.15
N LEU A 354 0.07 4.48 6.34
CA LEU A 354 -1.19 4.55 7.09
C LEU A 354 -0.97 5.09 8.50
N GLN A 355 0.03 4.55 9.21
CA GLN A 355 0.32 4.94 10.59
C GLN A 355 0.79 6.39 10.70
N THR A 356 1.70 6.80 9.82
CA THR A 356 2.22 8.17 9.74
C THR A 356 1.11 9.19 9.55
N ARG A 357 0.17 8.90 8.65
CA ARG A 357 -1.01 9.75 8.45
C ARG A 357 -1.91 9.75 9.67
N ALA A 358 -2.21 8.58 10.24
CA ALA A 358 -3.10 8.45 11.38
C ALA A 358 -2.59 9.19 12.63
N ILE A 359 -1.28 9.20 12.85
CA ILE A 359 -0.63 9.94 13.94
C ILE A 359 -0.78 11.45 13.75
N GLN A 360 -0.65 11.95 12.51
CA GLN A 360 -0.62 13.39 12.24
C GLN A 360 -1.99 14.01 12.04
N GLN A 361 -2.96 13.25 11.50
CA GLN A 361 -4.27 13.79 11.11
C GLN A 361 -5.45 13.09 11.81
N GLY A 362 -5.16 12.11 12.67
CA GLY A 362 -6.15 11.21 13.22
C GLY A 362 -6.42 10.01 12.31
N PRO A 363 -6.94 8.90 12.86
CA PRO A 363 -7.17 7.67 12.12
C PRO A 363 -8.38 7.82 11.17
N PRO A 364 -8.33 7.28 9.94
CA PRO A 364 -9.51 7.14 9.11
C PRO A 364 -10.52 6.16 9.74
N PRO A 365 -11.84 6.28 9.43
CA PRO A 365 -12.43 7.20 8.45
C PRO A 365 -12.52 8.65 8.96
N TYR A 366 -12.26 9.60 8.07
CA TYR A 366 -12.30 11.04 8.34
C TYR A 366 -13.74 11.58 8.32
N ALA A 367 -14.15 12.20 9.43
CA ALA A 367 -15.53 12.66 9.62
C ALA A 367 -15.96 13.80 8.67
N ASN A 368 -15.01 14.55 8.13
CA ASN A 368 -15.25 15.62 7.15
C ASN A 368 -15.54 15.07 5.74
N CYS A 369 -15.40 13.77 5.51
CA CYS A 369 -15.61 13.17 4.20
C CYS A 369 -17.02 12.58 4.04
N PRO A 370 -17.68 12.85 2.89
CA PRO A 370 -19.08 12.49 2.64
C PRO A 370 -19.33 10.97 2.66
#